data_AF-A0A1C4DBD6-F1
#
_entry.id   AF-A0A1C4DBD6-F1
#
_cell.length_a   1.000
_cell.length_b   1.000
_cell.length_c   1.000
_cell.angle_alpha   90.00
_cell.angle_beta   90.00
_cell.angle_gamma   90.00
#
_symmetry.space_group_name_H-M   'P 1'
#
loop_
_entity.id
_entity.type
_entity.pdbx_description
1 polymer ?
#
loop_
_entity_poly.entity_id
_entity_poly.type
_entity_poly.pdbx_seq_one_letter_code
_entity_poly.pdbx_strand_id
1 'polypeptide(L)'
;MSHLLLAALCLAHGAMAEPKKPSPSTIQQVTVFIKGAQVTRTATVALLPGANTITFNGLSPDIDEKSIQVQGDGAFTILSVASQKNFLQEQVQRTEITTLENQRDELNDKLKHEKNLLHVYAEEATMMSKNQSIGGTNNGVKTAELKEAMDFQRARLSEIADKQQLIEKNIASMENSVDNINLQLVALQQVKKNPTSDILVTVNSKNALTAKFTIRYVVEHAGWYPNYDIRVQSITNPLTLQYKARVFQQCGEEWKNVKLSLSTGNPKERTDKPTLSPWYIYTYNSPSQMQYQQAIQQAARAHEVRGRVLDEQGSPLAGVSVQVSDRTIGTVSGADGSFSLQMPDGPQRLRFSYIGYEPEEINANGADFKSIQLRSTKETLDDVVVVGYGRQAKKSITSTLQGKEAGVTIRGISTLNAAPATIPIAITQTFSSTTFTYDIELPYTIASDGKPYTVDIKELQVPANFQYYTAPRLDKAAYLTASIINWEELNLLEGEASIFFEGTYLGRSLLDLQSAGDTLNLSLGVDKQVVVNRVLQKEYSKKQFLANNNTAERAYELRVKNNKGVPIHITVQDQVPLSSAKDVEISHVSFSGATETPNTGQVNWDLNLEPSAEKKMNLKYTVKYPRDRYVNLE
;
A
#
# COMPACT_ATOMS: atom_id res chain seq x y z
N MET A 1 -33.42 10.76 82.46
CA MET A 1 -33.33 9.74 81.38
C MET A 1 -32.83 10.44 80.15
N SER A 2 -31.73 9.97 79.54
CA SER A 2 -31.04 10.67 78.45
C SER A 2 -30.60 9.68 77.40
N HIS A 3 -31.15 9.78 76.19
CA HIS A 3 -30.53 9.26 74.98
C HIS A 3 -30.89 10.17 73.79
N LEU A 4 -29.87 10.82 73.22
CA LEU A 4 -29.96 11.48 71.93
C LEU A 4 -30.20 10.43 70.83
N LEU A 5 -31.12 10.70 69.91
CA LEU A 5 -31.11 10.04 68.60
C LEU A 5 -30.43 11.00 67.61
N LEU A 6 -29.24 10.64 67.13
CA LEU A 6 -28.52 11.42 66.12
C LEU A 6 -28.92 10.91 64.73
N ALA A 7 -29.51 11.77 63.90
CA ALA A 7 -29.91 11.41 62.55
C ALA A 7 -28.68 11.27 61.63
N ALA A 8 -28.37 10.05 61.20
CA ALA A 8 -27.33 9.79 60.22
C ALA A 8 -27.89 9.96 58.79
N LEU A 9 -27.53 11.06 58.14
CA LEU A 9 -27.91 11.36 56.76
C LEU A 9 -27.05 10.51 55.79
N CYS A 10 -27.61 9.42 55.25
CA CYS A 10 -26.94 8.61 54.23
C CYS A 10 -26.88 9.35 52.88
N LEU A 11 -25.84 10.18 52.69
CA LEU A 11 -25.47 10.70 51.38
C LEU A 11 -24.87 9.59 50.53
N ALA A 12 -25.72 8.89 49.77
CA ALA A 12 -25.32 8.01 48.69
C ALA A 12 -24.55 8.82 47.64
N HIS A 13 -23.21 8.76 47.72
CA HIS A 13 -22.35 9.30 46.68
C HIS A 13 -22.47 8.39 45.46
N GLY A 14 -23.35 8.77 44.53
CA GLY A 14 -23.36 8.20 43.20
C GLY A 14 -21.99 8.43 42.58
N ALA A 15 -21.26 7.34 42.31
CA ALA A 15 -20.02 7.39 41.57
C ALA A 15 -20.33 7.75 40.11
N MET A 16 -20.51 9.05 39.84
CA MET A 16 -20.50 9.55 38.47
C MET A 16 -19.13 9.26 37.90
N ALA A 17 -19.10 8.45 36.84
CA ALA A 17 -17.86 8.17 36.13
C ALA A 17 -17.25 9.48 35.65
N GLU A 18 -16.03 9.80 36.08
CA GLU A 18 -15.35 11.01 35.64
C GLU A 18 -15.26 11.00 34.10
N PRO A 19 -15.51 12.15 33.44
CA PRO A 19 -15.44 12.22 31.98
C PRO A 19 -14.02 11.87 31.53
N LYS A 20 -13.91 10.79 30.73
CA LYS A 20 -12.64 10.27 30.19
C LYS A 20 -11.84 11.41 29.55
N LYS A 21 -10.79 11.88 30.23
CA LYS A 21 -10.05 13.07 29.80
C LYS A 21 -9.12 12.70 28.62
N PRO A 22 -9.33 13.27 27.42
CA PRO A 22 -8.48 12.97 26.27
C PRO A 22 -7.06 13.47 26.54
N SER A 23 -6.09 12.60 26.26
CA SER A 23 -4.65 12.88 26.41
C SER A 23 -4.01 12.84 25.01
N PRO A 24 -3.63 13.99 24.42
CA PRO A 24 -3.07 14.02 23.08
C PRO A 24 -1.72 13.30 23.03
N SER A 25 -1.47 12.59 21.92
CA SER A 25 -0.24 11.86 21.68
C SER A 25 0.36 12.22 20.32
N THR A 26 1.69 12.30 20.24
CA THR A 26 2.42 12.68 19.02
C THR A 26 3.16 11.49 18.43
N ILE A 27 3.11 11.32 17.11
CA ILE A 27 3.96 10.35 16.40
C ILE A 27 5.40 10.86 16.48
N GLN A 28 6.34 9.98 16.83
CA GLN A 28 7.76 10.29 16.92
C GLN A 28 8.57 9.49 15.89
N GLN A 29 8.20 8.22 15.69
CA GLN A 29 8.86 7.32 14.74
C GLN A 29 7.83 6.44 14.04
N VAL A 30 8.06 6.14 12.76
CA VAL A 30 7.30 5.14 12.01
C VAL A 30 8.25 4.15 11.37
N THR A 31 8.04 2.85 11.62
CA THR A 31 8.71 1.77 10.91
C THR A 31 7.78 1.25 9.83
N VAL A 32 8.07 1.53 8.56
CA VAL A 32 7.26 1.08 7.42
C VAL A 32 7.74 -0.30 6.98
N PHE A 33 6.81 -1.24 6.82
CA PHE A 33 7.08 -2.59 6.34
C PHE A 33 6.71 -2.70 4.85
N ILE A 34 7.04 -3.82 4.20
CA ILE A 34 6.55 -4.10 2.84
C ILE A 34 4.99 -4.07 2.82
N LYS A 35 4.36 -4.50 3.92
CA LYS A 35 2.91 -4.39 4.15
C LYS A 35 2.64 -3.94 5.59
N GLY A 36 1.97 -2.80 5.74
CA GLY A 36 1.69 -2.13 7.00
C GLY A 36 2.81 -1.20 7.48
N ALA A 37 2.58 -0.51 8.60
CA ALA A 37 3.61 0.27 9.29
C ALA A 37 3.39 0.23 10.81
N GLN A 38 4.46 0.16 11.60
CA GLN A 38 4.40 0.34 13.05
C GLN A 38 4.56 1.83 13.39
N VAL A 39 3.52 2.43 13.95
CA VAL A 39 3.52 3.80 14.44
C VAL A 39 3.95 3.80 15.91
N THR A 40 4.97 4.60 16.24
CA THR A 40 5.41 4.83 17.63
C THR A 40 5.06 6.26 18.05
N ARG A 41 4.23 6.37 19.08
CA ARG A 41 3.79 7.65 19.66
C ARG A 41 4.29 7.83 21.08
N THR A 42 4.36 9.09 21.50
CA THR A 42 4.55 9.44 22.91
C THR A 42 3.50 10.42 23.42
N ALA A 43 3.16 10.29 24.70
CA ALA A 43 2.31 11.20 25.44
C ALA A 43 2.84 11.40 26.87
N THR A 44 2.51 12.52 27.48
CA THR A 44 2.87 12.82 28.88
C THR A 44 1.59 13.08 29.65
N VAL A 45 1.33 12.32 30.72
CA VAL A 45 0.05 12.35 31.46
C VAL A 45 0.33 12.45 32.96
N ALA A 46 -0.35 13.37 33.62
CA ALA A 46 -0.36 13.46 35.08
C ALA A 46 -1.33 12.41 35.65
N LEU A 47 -0.82 11.53 36.52
CA LEU A 47 -1.57 10.49 37.21
C LEU A 47 -1.86 10.92 38.65
N LEU A 48 -3.07 10.67 39.12
CA LEU A 48 -3.46 10.80 40.53
C LEU A 48 -3.20 9.48 41.29
N PRO A 49 -3.14 9.50 42.64
CA PRO A 49 -3.16 8.27 43.43
C PRO A 49 -4.44 7.46 43.17
N GLY A 50 -4.30 6.14 43.02
CA GLY A 50 -5.39 5.21 42.70
C GLY A 50 -5.49 4.87 41.21
N ALA A 51 -6.67 4.38 40.80
CA ALA A 51 -6.95 4.00 39.43
C ALA A 51 -7.25 5.23 38.56
N ASN A 52 -6.58 5.33 37.42
CA ASN A 52 -6.75 6.38 36.41
C ASN A 52 -7.06 5.70 35.07
N THR A 53 -8.08 6.17 34.34
CA THR A 53 -8.35 5.71 32.96
C THR A 53 -7.98 6.81 31.98
N ILE A 54 -6.96 6.54 31.17
CA ILE A 54 -6.40 7.46 30.18
C ILE A 54 -6.98 7.11 28.81
N THR A 55 -7.37 8.11 28.02
CA THR A 55 -7.85 7.90 26.63
C THR A 55 -6.94 8.65 25.66
N PHE A 56 -6.27 7.91 24.78
CA PHE A 56 -5.51 8.44 23.65
C PHE A 56 -6.43 8.40 22.42
N ASN A 57 -6.94 9.56 22.03
CA ASN A 57 -8.01 9.68 21.03
C ASN A 57 -7.52 10.13 19.66
N GLY A 58 -8.37 9.95 18.64
CA GLY A 58 -8.12 10.45 17.28
C GLY A 58 -7.01 9.70 16.52
N LEU A 59 -6.77 8.43 16.88
CA LEU A 59 -5.78 7.57 16.22
C LEU A 59 -6.37 6.92 14.96
N SER A 60 -5.52 6.27 14.18
CA SER A 60 -5.88 5.61 12.92
C SER A 60 -7.10 4.68 13.03
N PRO A 61 -8.04 4.68 12.06
CA PRO A 61 -9.06 3.63 11.90
C PRO A 61 -8.45 2.24 11.67
N ASP A 62 -7.24 2.17 11.15
CA ASP A 62 -6.62 0.96 10.58
C ASP A 62 -5.65 0.29 11.56
N ILE A 63 -5.79 0.56 12.87
CA ILE A 63 -5.02 -0.11 13.91
C ILE A 63 -5.37 -1.59 13.96
N ASP A 64 -4.36 -2.45 13.85
CA ASP A 64 -4.45 -3.85 14.26
C ASP A 64 -4.51 -3.90 15.79
N GLU A 65 -5.69 -4.21 16.35
CA GLU A 65 -5.94 -4.21 17.79
C GLU A 65 -5.03 -5.19 18.55
N LYS A 66 -4.59 -6.27 17.91
CA LYS A 66 -3.70 -7.28 18.51
C LYS A 66 -2.23 -6.83 18.55
N SER A 67 -1.89 -5.77 17.82
CA SER A 67 -0.54 -5.20 17.77
C SER A 67 -0.27 -4.12 18.85
N ILE A 68 -1.30 -3.69 19.57
CA ILE A 68 -1.21 -2.56 20.50
C ILE A 68 -0.31 -2.90 21.68
N GLN A 69 0.76 -2.10 21.86
CA GLN A 69 1.67 -2.16 22.99
C GLN A 69 1.71 -0.80 23.68
N VAL A 70 1.58 -0.79 25.01
CA VAL A 70 1.70 0.41 25.84
C VAL A 70 2.81 0.20 26.87
N GLN A 71 3.77 1.11 26.87
CA GLN A 71 4.85 1.19 27.84
C GLN A 71 4.75 2.51 28.60
N GLY A 72 5.12 2.52 29.87
CA GLY A 72 5.03 3.68 30.74
C GLY A 72 6.25 3.83 31.63
N ASP A 73 6.85 5.02 31.65
CA ASP A 73 7.98 5.37 32.50
C ASP A 73 7.45 5.98 33.80
N GLY A 74 7.53 5.25 34.92
CA GLY A 74 7.14 5.73 36.25
C GLY A 74 6.75 4.64 37.24
N ALA A 75 6.48 5.02 38.49
CA ALA A 75 6.14 4.11 39.59
C ALA A 75 4.63 3.77 39.64
N PHE A 76 4.10 3.22 38.55
CA PHE A 76 2.69 2.80 38.41
C PHE A 76 2.57 1.42 37.75
N THR A 77 1.36 0.87 37.70
CA THR A 77 1.07 -0.42 37.07
C THR A 77 -0.02 -0.26 36.03
N ILE A 78 0.19 -0.78 34.82
CA ILE A 78 -0.86 -0.87 33.80
C ILE A 78 -1.77 -2.05 34.16
N LEU A 79 -3.07 -1.79 34.27
CA LEU A 79 -4.10 -2.77 34.61
C LEU A 79 -4.81 -3.31 33.36
N SER A 80 -5.07 -2.46 32.36
CA SER A 80 -5.68 -2.86 31.09
C SER A 80 -5.30 -1.92 29.95
N VAL A 81 -5.35 -2.46 28.74
CA VAL A 81 -5.28 -1.74 27.46
C VAL A 81 -6.43 -2.24 26.61
N ALA A 82 -7.23 -1.34 26.03
CA ALA A 82 -8.34 -1.68 25.15
C ALA A 82 -8.46 -0.64 24.02
N SER A 83 -8.94 -1.06 22.86
CA SER A 83 -9.33 -0.17 21.75
C SER A 83 -10.84 0.04 21.73
N GLN A 84 -11.28 1.18 21.18
CA GLN A 84 -12.67 1.40 20.77
C GLN A 84 -12.70 2.25 19.49
N LYS A 85 -13.74 2.11 18.67
CA LYS A 85 -13.99 3.04 17.56
C LYS A 85 -14.73 4.27 18.05
N ASN A 86 -14.30 5.43 17.58
CA ASN A 86 -14.86 6.73 17.89
C ASN A 86 -15.53 7.29 16.63
N PHE A 87 -16.85 7.12 16.56
CA PHE A 87 -17.71 7.56 15.46
C PHE A 87 -18.11 9.04 15.55
N LEU A 88 -17.81 9.72 16.67
CA LEU A 88 -18.17 11.11 16.92
C LEU A 88 -17.03 12.07 16.56
N GLN A 89 -15.78 11.61 16.68
CA GLN A 89 -14.60 12.35 16.25
C GLN A 89 -14.26 11.95 14.81
N GLU A 90 -14.64 12.81 13.85
CA GLU A 90 -14.20 12.68 12.46
C GLU A 90 -12.66 12.70 12.42
N GLN A 91 -12.10 11.80 11.62
CA GLN A 91 -10.70 11.86 11.24
C GLN A 91 -10.42 13.21 10.59
N VAL A 92 -9.32 13.87 10.96
CA VAL A 92 -8.97 15.22 10.48
C VAL A 92 -9.10 15.25 8.97
N GLN A 93 -10.12 15.96 8.48
CA GLN A 93 -10.38 16.07 7.05
C GLN A 93 -9.10 16.56 6.37
N ARG A 94 -8.73 15.96 5.23
CA ARG A 94 -7.53 16.39 4.51
C ARG A 94 -7.63 17.90 4.31
N THR A 95 -6.56 18.63 4.64
CA THR A 95 -6.49 20.09 4.47
C THR A 95 -6.88 20.53 3.07
N GLU A 96 -6.57 19.70 2.05
CA GLU A 96 -7.03 19.83 0.67
C GLU A 96 -8.56 19.84 0.52
N ILE A 97 -9.29 18.90 1.16
CA ILE A 97 -10.75 18.81 1.12
C ILE A 97 -11.37 20.04 1.76
N THR A 98 -10.99 20.38 3.00
CA THR A 98 -11.52 21.57 3.69
C THR A 98 -11.20 22.87 2.94
N THR A 99 -10.05 22.95 2.26
CA THR A 99 -9.71 24.11 1.40
C THR A 99 -10.63 24.18 0.18
N LEU A 100 -10.87 23.06 -0.50
CA LEU A 100 -11.77 22.99 -1.66
C LEU A 100 -13.23 23.26 -1.28
N GLU A 101 -13.69 22.79 -0.13
CA GLU A 101 -15.05 23.07 0.38
C GLU A 101 -15.22 24.57 0.69
N ASN A 102 -14.26 25.20 1.37
CA ASN A 102 -14.27 26.64 1.60
C ASN A 102 -14.28 27.44 0.27
N GLN A 103 -13.50 27.02 -0.73
CA GLN A 103 -13.48 27.66 -2.06
C GLN A 103 -14.80 27.49 -2.82
N ARG A 104 -15.41 26.29 -2.76
CA ARG A 104 -16.74 26.02 -3.33
C ARG A 104 -17.80 26.93 -2.70
N ASP A 105 -17.76 27.07 -1.38
CA ASP A 105 -18.77 27.82 -0.65
C ASP A 105 -18.62 29.33 -0.87
N GLU A 106 -17.39 29.86 -0.94
CA GLU A 106 -17.11 31.25 -1.34
C GLU A 106 -17.57 31.55 -2.79
N LEU A 107 -17.39 30.60 -3.71
CA LEU A 107 -17.89 30.72 -5.09
C LEU A 107 -19.43 30.66 -5.15
N ASN A 108 -20.06 29.80 -4.36
CA ASN A 108 -21.53 29.71 -4.28
C ASN A 108 -22.15 31.01 -3.76
N ASP A 109 -21.53 31.67 -2.77
CA ASP A 109 -22.00 32.97 -2.28
C ASP A 109 -21.87 34.08 -3.34
N LYS A 110 -20.76 34.12 -4.09
CA LYS A 110 -20.59 35.05 -5.22
C LYS A 110 -21.59 34.79 -6.36
N LEU A 111 -21.79 33.52 -6.71
CA LEU A 111 -22.75 33.07 -7.72
C LEU A 111 -24.19 33.43 -7.33
N LYS A 112 -24.54 33.32 -6.04
CA LYS A 112 -25.83 33.77 -5.49
C LYS A 112 -25.98 35.29 -5.59
N HIS A 113 -24.92 36.05 -5.32
CA HIS A 113 -24.93 37.50 -5.50
C HIS A 113 -25.16 37.90 -6.98
N GLU A 114 -24.42 37.30 -7.92
CA GLU A 114 -24.57 37.56 -9.36
C GLU A 114 -25.98 37.17 -9.87
N LYS A 115 -26.53 36.03 -9.44
CA LYS A 115 -27.91 35.64 -9.79
C LYS A 115 -28.97 36.62 -9.25
N ASN A 116 -28.75 37.19 -8.06
CA ASN A 116 -29.61 38.25 -7.54
C ASN A 116 -29.50 39.54 -8.37
N LEU A 117 -28.29 39.94 -8.79
CA LEU A 117 -28.11 41.10 -9.68
C LEU A 117 -28.79 40.88 -11.04
N LEU A 118 -28.64 39.69 -11.64
CA LEU A 118 -29.30 39.35 -12.90
C LEU A 118 -30.82 39.49 -12.81
N HIS A 119 -31.41 39.02 -11.70
CA HIS A 119 -32.85 39.17 -11.43
C HIS A 119 -33.27 40.63 -11.27
N VAL A 120 -32.50 41.45 -10.53
CA VAL A 120 -32.77 42.89 -10.38
C VAL A 120 -32.77 43.61 -11.74
N TYR A 121 -31.78 43.35 -12.59
CA TYR A 121 -31.72 43.92 -13.94
C TYR A 121 -32.85 43.42 -14.85
N ALA A 122 -33.30 42.17 -14.69
CA ALA A 122 -34.45 41.64 -15.44
C ALA A 122 -35.79 42.29 -15.03
N GLU A 123 -35.99 42.56 -13.73
CA GLU A 123 -37.14 43.32 -13.24
C GLU A 123 -37.09 44.79 -13.70
N GLU A 124 -35.89 45.40 -13.76
CA GLU A 124 -35.73 46.77 -14.29
C GLU A 124 -36.11 46.84 -15.79
N ALA A 125 -35.60 45.93 -16.62
CA ALA A 125 -35.98 45.83 -18.03
C ALA A 125 -37.50 45.59 -18.22
N THR A 126 -38.11 44.81 -17.33
CA THR A 126 -39.56 44.55 -17.30
C THR A 126 -40.35 45.81 -16.93
N MET A 127 -39.89 46.59 -15.96
CA MET A 127 -40.49 47.87 -15.57
C MET A 127 -40.41 48.89 -16.70
N MET A 128 -39.25 49.04 -17.35
CA MET A 128 -39.08 49.88 -18.53
C MET A 128 -39.99 49.48 -19.69
N SER A 129 -40.21 48.17 -19.89
CA SER A 129 -41.09 47.66 -20.94
C SER A 129 -42.58 47.92 -20.67
N LYS A 130 -43.00 47.96 -19.39
CA LYS A 130 -44.38 48.30 -19.00
C LYS A 130 -44.68 49.80 -19.12
N ASN A 131 -43.67 50.66 -19.00
CA ASN A 131 -43.82 52.12 -19.00
C ASN A 131 -43.74 52.78 -20.41
N GLN A 132 -44.01 52.03 -21.48
CA GLN A 132 -43.93 52.53 -22.87
C GLN A 132 -45.06 53.50 -23.27
N SER A 133 -46.08 53.69 -22.44
CA SER A 133 -47.22 54.60 -22.73
C SER A 133 -47.01 55.98 -22.12
N ILE A 134 -46.59 56.95 -22.94
CA ILE A 134 -46.14 58.28 -22.50
C ILE A 134 -47.27 59.34 -22.47
N GLY A 135 -48.38 59.12 -23.19
CA GLY A 135 -49.43 60.16 -23.38
C GLY A 135 -50.60 60.16 -22.41
N GLY A 136 -50.83 59.05 -21.69
CA GLY A 136 -52.12 58.81 -21.03
C GLY A 136 -53.29 58.72 -22.01
N THR A 137 -54.52 58.67 -21.51
CA THR A 137 -55.72 58.48 -22.35
C THR A 137 -56.29 59.75 -22.98
N ASN A 138 -55.88 60.95 -22.53
CA ASN A 138 -56.56 62.21 -22.85
C ASN A 138 -55.69 63.29 -23.53
N ASN A 139 -54.38 63.09 -23.70
CA ASN A 139 -53.47 64.04 -24.35
C ASN A 139 -52.62 63.38 -25.44
N GLY A 140 -52.40 64.07 -26.56
CA GLY A 140 -51.45 63.63 -27.59
C GLY A 140 -50.01 63.91 -27.19
N VAL A 141 -49.10 62.95 -27.42
CA VAL A 141 -47.66 63.09 -27.15
C VAL A 141 -47.00 63.98 -28.22
N LYS A 142 -46.19 64.97 -27.82
CA LYS A 142 -45.42 65.75 -28.80
C LYS A 142 -44.24 64.93 -29.34
N THR A 143 -43.89 65.14 -30.61
CA THR A 143 -42.79 64.41 -31.28
C THR A 143 -41.43 64.57 -30.58
N ALA A 144 -41.17 65.71 -29.94
CA ALA A 144 -39.95 65.93 -29.16
C ALA A 144 -39.94 65.11 -27.85
N GLU A 145 -41.04 65.11 -27.10
CA GLU A 145 -41.21 64.35 -25.84
C GLU A 145 -41.10 62.84 -26.10
N LEU A 146 -41.69 62.36 -27.20
CA LEU A 146 -41.56 60.98 -27.65
C LEU A 146 -40.10 60.61 -27.98
N LYS A 147 -39.37 61.50 -28.66
CA LYS A 147 -37.97 61.27 -29.02
C LYS A 147 -37.08 61.17 -27.78
N GLU A 148 -37.22 62.09 -26.83
CA GLU A 148 -36.44 62.09 -25.59
C GLU A 148 -36.68 60.82 -24.76
N ALA A 149 -37.95 60.39 -24.63
CA ALA A 149 -38.30 59.14 -23.96
C ALA A 149 -37.71 57.91 -24.68
N MET A 150 -37.75 57.86 -26.02
CA MET A 150 -37.15 56.78 -26.81
C MET A 150 -35.63 56.73 -26.69
N ASP A 151 -34.94 57.88 -26.69
CA ASP A 151 -33.48 57.94 -26.55
C ASP A 151 -33.04 57.56 -25.12
N PHE A 152 -33.76 57.99 -24.08
CA PHE A 152 -33.56 57.52 -22.70
C PHE A 152 -33.80 56.01 -22.57
N GLN A 153 -34.93 55.51 -23.10
CA GLN A 153 -35.27 54.10 -23.01
C GLN A 153 -34.24 53.22 -23.73
N ARG A 154 -33.76 53.64 -24.91
CA ARG A 154 -32.68 52.95 -25.64
C ARG A 154 -31.40 52.91 -24.80
N ALA A 155 -30.94 54.06 -24.28
CA ALA A 155 -29.70 54.14 -23.53
C ALA A 155 -29.71 53.22 -22.30
N ARG A 156 -30.80 53.25 -21.51
CA ARG A 156 -30.90 52.45 -20.29
C ARG A 156 -31.15 50.96 -20.55
N LEU A 157 -31.94 50.59 -21.57
CA LEU A 157 -32.09 49.17 -21.96
C LEU A 157 -30.78 48.58 -22.52
N SER A 158 -29.99 49.36 -23.27
CA SER A 158 -28.65 48.93 -23.70
C SER A 158 -27.72 48.72 -22.51
N GLU A 159 -27.68 49.64 -21.55
CA GLU A 159 -26.88 49.48 -20.33
C GLU A 159 -27.31 48.23 -19.55
N ILE A 160 -28.61 47.99 -19.39
CA ILE A 160 -29.13 46.80 -18.71
C ILE A 160 -28.70 45.52 -19.45
N ALA A 161 -28.83 45.47 -20.78
CA ALA A 161 -28.42 44.30 -21.58
C ALA A 161 -26.91 44.01 -21.45
N ASP A 162 -26.06 45.05 -21.52
CA ASP A 162 -24.61 44.92 -21.33
C ASP A 162 -24.27 44.39 -19.92
N LYS A 163 -24.98 44.86 -18.88
CA LYS A 163 -24.83 44.36 -17.51
C LYS A 163 -25.28 42.90 -17.38
N GLN A 164 -26.43 42.54 -17.93
CA GLN A 164 -26.95 41.17 -17.89
C GLN A 164 -25.99 40.20 -18.59
N GLN A 165 -25.49 40.54 -19.79
CA GLN A 165 -24.52 39.71 -20.51
C GLN A 165 -23.21 39.50 -19.71
N LEU A 166 -22.70 40.55 -19.05
CA LEU A 166 -21.51 40.44 -18.20
C LEU A 166 -21.76 39.54 -16.98
N ILE A 167 -22.91 39.70 -16.32
CA ILE A 167 -23.31 38.90 -15.16
C ILE A 167 -23.51 37.42 -15.55
N GLU A 168 -24.18 37.13 -16.66
CA GLU A 168 -24.34 35.77 -17.19
C GLU A 168 -22.99 35.11 -17.49
N LYS A 169 -22.04 35.85 -18.06
CA LYS A 169 -20.66 35.37 -18.29
C LYS A 169 -19.94 35.08 -16.96
N ASN A 170 -20.11 35.93 -15.95
CA ASN A 170 -19.55 35.70 -14.61
C ASN A 170 -20.16 34.45 -13.97
N ILE A 171 -21.49 34.30 -14.01
CA ILE A 171 -22.21 33.12 -13.51
C ILE A 171 -21.69 31.85 -14.18
N ALA A 172 -21.63 31.81 -15.51
CA ALA A 172 -21.13 30.65 -16.24
C ALA A 172 -19.67 30.31 -15.88
N SER A 173 -18.81 31.32 -15.66
CA SER A 173 -17.43 31.09 -15.23
C SER A 173 -17.34 30.56 -13.79
N MET A 174 -18.21 31.01 -12.88
CA MET A 174 -18.28 30.54 -11.50
C MET A 174 -18.86 29.13 -11.43
N GLU A 175 -19.91 28.82 -12.19
CA GLU A 175 -20.52 27.48 -12.29
C GLU A 175 -19.49 26.45 -12.77
N ASN A 176 -18.76 26.72 -13.86
CA ASN A 176 -17.65 25.88 -14.30
C ASN A 176 -16.57 25.69 -13.22
N SER A 177 -16.30 26.69 -12.38
CA SER A 177 -15.31 26.56 -11.29
C SER A 177 -15.84 25.68 -10.15
N VAL A 178 -17.12 25.83 -9.79
CA VAL A 178 -17.81 25.00 -8.80
C VAL A 178 -17.87 23.54 -9.27
N ASP A 179 -18.18 23.29 -10.54
CA ASP A 179 -18.21 21.93 -11.11
C ASP A 179 -16.84 21.25 -11.08
N ASN A 180 -15.76 21.97 -11.45
CA ASN A 180 -14.40 21.45 -11.35
C ASN A 180 -14.00 21.14 -9.89
N ILE A 181 -14.37 21.98 -8.93
CA ILE A 181 -14.14 21.72 -7.50
C ILE A 181 -14.96 20.51 -7.03
N ASN A 182 -16.22 20.37 -7.46
CA ASN A 182 -17.05 19.22 -7.13
C ASN A 182 -16.48 17.91 -7.69
N LEU A 183 -15.95 17.91 -8.93
CA LEU A 183 -15.26 16.75 -9.51
C LEU A 183 -14.01 16.36 -8.70
N GLN A 184 -13.20 17.34 -8.28
CA GLN A 184 -12.03 17.11 -7.43
C GLN A 184 -12.44 16.59 -6.03
N LEU A 185 -13.50 17.16 -5.43
CA LEU A 185 -14.04 16.69 -4.16
C LEU A 185 -14.57 15.25 -4.27
N VAL A 186 -15.28 14.89 -5.32
CA VAL A 186 -15.75 13.50 -5.55
C VAL A 186 -14.57 12.53 -5.70
N ALA A 187 -13.51 12.92 -6.42
CA ALA A 187 -12.30 12.11 -6.53
C ALA A 187 -11.59 11.90 -5.18
N LEU A 188 -11.63 12.89 -4.28
CA LEU A 188 -11.07 12.80 -2.92
C LEU A 188 -11.99 12.08 -1.93
N GLN A 189 -13.32 12.21 -2.06
CA GLN A 189 -14.34 11.69 -1.14
C GLN A 189 -14.63 10.19 -1.29
N GLN A 190 -14.11 9.50 -2.32
CA GLN A 190 -14.18 8.02 -2.37
C GLN A 190 -13.39 7.35 -1.24
N VAL A 191 -12.52 8.09 -0.54
CA VAL A 191 -11.94 7.68 0.73
C VAL A 191 -12.96 7.94 1.85
N LYS A 192 -13.62 6.87 2.32
CA LYS A 192 -14.69 6.87 3.33
C LYS A 192 -14.42 7.80 4.52
N LYS A 193 -15.49 8.40 5.07
CA LYS A 193 -15.54 8.89 6.46
C LYS A 193 -15.32 7.71 7.41
N ASN A 194 -14.07 7.43 7.75
CA ASN A 194 -13.72 6.38 8.69
C ASN A 194 -13.79 6.93 10.13
N PRO A 195 -14.36 6.17 11.09
CA PRO A 195 -14.31 6.53 12.50
C PRO A 195 -12.86 6.44 13.00
N THR A 196 -12.46 7.37 13.86
CA THR A 196 -11.13 7.27 14.50
C THR A 196 -11.09 6.10 15.49
N SER A 197 -9.90 5.68 15.91
CA SER A 197 -9.75 4.74 17.03
C SER A 197 -9.26 5.48 18.27
N ASP A 198 -9.77 5.10 19.44
CA ASP A 198 -9.19 5.50 20.73
C ASP A 198 -8.53 4.29 21.40
N ILE A 199 -7.42 4.52 22.11
CA ILE A 199 -6.82 3.53 23.02
C ILE A 199 -7.06 3.97 24.46
N LEU A 200 -7.66 3.08 25.25
CA LEU A 200 -7.97 3.27 26.66
C LEU A 200 -6.98 2.46 27.49
N VAL A 201 -6.28 3.14 28.39
CA VAL A 201 -5.29 2.54 29.28
C VAL A 201 -5.69 2.81 30.71
N THR A 202 -5.97 1.74 31.45
CA THR A 202 -6.24 1.84 32.90
C THR A 202 -4.95 1.60 33.64
N VAL A 203 -4.55 2.54 34.50
CA VAL A 203 -3.33 2.44 35.33
C VAL A 203 -3.66 2.65 36.80
N ASN A 204 -2.84 2.07 37.69
CA ASN A 204 -2.91 2.32 39.12
C ASN A 204 -1.59 2.90 39.62
N SER A 205 -1.65 4.06 40.28
CA SER A 205 -0.47 4.71 40.89
C SER A 205 -0.63 4.82 42.40
N LYS A 206 0.47 4.70 43.15
CA LYS A 206 0.47 4.91 44.61
C LYS A 206 0.49 6.38 45.00
N ASN A 207 1.11 7.22 44.17
CA ASN A 207 1.33 8.64 44.41
C ASN A 207 0.97 9.46 43.16
N ALA A 208 0.76 10.77 43.30
CA ALA A 208 0.67 11.64 42.15
C ALA A 208 2.03 11.69 41.42
N LEU A 209 2.04 11.48 40.10
CA LEU A 209 3.25 11.52 39.29
C LEU A 209 2.94 11.88 37.83
N THR A 210 3.90 12.47 37.13
CA THR A 210 3.81 12.67 35.67
C THR A 210 4.50 11.50 34.99
N ALA A 211 3.75 10.73 34.21
CA ALA A 211 4.23 9.57 33.47
C ALA A 211 4.43 9.90 32.00
N LYS A 212 5.51 9.38 31.41
CA LYS A 212 5.69 9.33 29.96
C LYS A 212 5.17 7.99 29.45
N PHE A 213 4.25 8.03 28.50
CA PHE A 213 3.72 6.85 27.81
C PHE A 213 4.34 6.74 26.42
N THR A 214 4.74 5.53 26.05
CA THR A 214 5.11 5.15 24.68
C THR A 214 4.09 4.14 24.18
N ILE A 215 3.44 4.44 23.06
CA ILE A 215 2.40 3.61 22.46
C ILE A 215 2.92 3.14 21.12
N ARG A 216 2.88 1.83 20.86
CA ARG A 216 3.20 1.22 19.56
C ARG A 216 1.99 0.45 19.05
N TYR A 217 1.71 0.60 17.76
CA TYR A 217 0.68 -0.18 17.06
C TYR A 217 1.04 -0.30 15.58
N VAL A 218 0.60 -1.37 14.94
CA VAL A 218 0.66 -1.56 13.49
C VAL A 218 -0.62 -0.99 12.87
N VAL A 219 -0.46 -0.24 11.78
CA VAL A 219 -1.56 0.20 10.92
C VAL A 219 -1.59 -0.56 9.60
N GLU A 220 -2.79 -0.81 9.11
CA GLU A 220 -3.05 -1.28 7.74
C GLU A 220 -2.96 -0.13 6.71
N HIS A 221 -3.14 -0.45 5.43
CA HIS A 221 -3.11 0.48 4.30
C HIS A 221 -1.88 1.42 4.21
N ALA A 222 -0.76 0.96 4.77
CA ALA A 222 0.57 1.55 4.60
C ALA A 222 1.53 0.51 4.02
N GLY A 223 2.65 0.98 3.48
CA GLY A 223 3.74 0.10 3.06
C GLY A 223 4.83 0.83 2.30
N TRP A 224 5.84 0.09 1.89
CA TRP A 224 6.83 0.56 0.93
C TRP A 224 7.23 -0.53 -0.05
N TYR A 225 7.70 -0.12 -1.23
CA TYR A 225 8.32 -1.02 -2.19
C TYR A 225 9.62 -0.41 -2.74
N PRO A 226 10.61 -1.25 -3.10
CA PRO A 226 11.88 -0.81 -3.65
C PRO A 226 11.71 -0.21 -5.05
N ASN A 227 12.53 0.79 -5.36
CA ASN A 227 12.63 1.41 -6.68
C ASN A 227 14.06 1.90 -6.91
N TYR A 228 14.56 1.82 -8.14
CA TYR A 228 15.95 2.10 -8.45
C TYR A 228 16.10 3.10 -9.59
N ASP A 229 17.13 3.94 -9.54
CA ASP A 229 17.71 4.53 -10.75
C ASP A 229 19.06 3.84 -11.01
N ILE A 230 19.27 3.39 -12.25
CA ILE A 230 20.52 2.79 -12.72
C ILE A 230 21.09 3.71 -13.77
N ARG A 231 22.25 4.32 -13.49
CA ARG A 231 22.86 5.35 -14.33
C ARG A 231 24.24 4.89 -14.80
N VAL A 232 24.43 4.86 -16.12
CA VAL A 232 25.68 4.46 -16.77
C VAL A 232 26.19 5.65 -17.58
N GLN A 233 27.32 6.22 -17.19
CA GLN A 233 27.94 7.32 -17.94
C GLN A 233 28.80 6.83 -19.12
N SER A 234 29.41 5.66 -18.96
CA SER A 234 30.24 4.98 -19.96
C SER A 234 30.30 3.50 -19.62
N ILE A 235 30.44 2.64 -20.63
CA ILE A 235 30.68 1.18 -20.48
C ILE A 235 32.06 0.84 -19.88
N THR A 236 32.91 1.85 -19.65
CA THR A 236 34.22 1.70 -18.97
C THR A 236 34.18 1.98 -17.47
N ASN A 237 33.07 2.55 -16.98
CA ASN A 237 32.94 3.06 -15.63
C ASN A 237 31.97 2.16 -14.83
N PRO A 238 32.09 2.09 -13.49
CA PRO A 238 31.03 1.48 -12.67
C PRO A 238 29.69 2.17 -12.93
N LEU A 239 28.59 1.42 -12.82
CA LEU A 239 27.26 2.00 -12.86
C LEU A 239 26.93 2.61 -11.50
N THR A 240 26.18 3.72 -11.51
CA THR A 240 25.63 4.32 -10.30
C THR A 240 24.24 3.74 -10.05
N LEU A 241 24.08 3.06 -8.92
CA LEU A 241 22.82 2.49 -8.45
C LEU A 241 22.28 3.35 -7.30
N GLN A 242 21.21 4.09 -7.56
CA GLN A 242 20.47 4.84 -6.54
C GLN A 242 19.29 3.99 -6.07
N TYR A 243 19.35 3.46 -4.86
CA TYR A 243 18.29 2.67 -4.24
C TYR A 243 17.35 3.58 -3.46
N LYS A 244 16.05 3.46 -3.74
CA LYS A 244 14.97 4.27 -3.18
C LYS A 244 13.86 3.36 -2.66
N ALA A 245 13.08 3.89 -1.72
CA ALA A 245 11.76 3.37 -1.40
C ALA A 245 10.67 4.27 -1.98
N ARG A 246 9.57 3.65 -2.38
CA ARG A 246 8.28 4.28 -2.60
C ARG A 246 7.41 3.99 -1.40
N VAL A 247 7.37 4.92 -0.46
CA VAL A 247 6.61 4.84 0.79
C VAL A 247 5.21 5.41 0.55
N PHE A 248 4.17 4.66 0.90
CA PHE A 248 2.78 5.12 0.76
C PHE A 248 2.00 4.79 2.02
N GLN A 249 0.98 5.59 2.33
CA GLN A 249 0.06 5.30 3.42
C GLN A 249 -1.30 5.96 3.22
N GLN A 250 -2.33 5.27 3.71
CA GLN A 250 -3.71 5.74 3.76
C GLN A 250 -4.36 5.38 5.10
N CYS A 251 -3.58 5.29 6.18
CA CYS A 251 -4.05 4.89 7.51
C CYS A 251 -4.81 6.01 8.24
N GLY A 252 -5.05 7.14 7.58
CA GLY A 252 -5.85 8.27 8.07
C GLY A 252 -5.11 9.27 8.96
N GLU A 253 -3.83 9.06 9.26
CA GLU A 253 -3.03 9.96 10.10
C GLU A 253 -1.90 10.61 9.30
N GLU A 254 -1.68 11.92 9.42
CA GLU A 254 -0.48 12.57 8.85
C GLU A 254 0.75 12.20 9.70
N TRP A 255 1.77 11.60 9.07
CA TRP A 255 3.05 11.32 9.71
C TRP A 255 3.95 12.55 9.58
N LYS A 256 3.69 13.59 10.36
CA LYS A 256 4.36 14.89 10.23
C LYS A 256 5.74 14.91 10.90
N ASN A 257 6.78 15.17 10.12
CA ASN A 257 8.17 15.33 10.58
C ASN A 257 8.65 14.19 11.51
N VAL A 258 8.36 12.94 11.13
CA VAL A 258 8.67 11.74 11.93
C VAL A 258 10.03 11.15 11.56
N LYS A 259 10.71 10.48 12.51
CA LYS A 259 11.82 9.59 12.16
C LYS A 259 11.25 8.40 11.39
N LEU A 260 11.78 8.15 10.20
CA LEU A 260 11.33 7.04 9.35
C LEU A 260 12.35 5.89 9.42
N SER A 261 11.85 4.66 9.55
CA SER A 261 12.64 3.44 9.40
C SER A 261 11.94 2.56 8.36
N LEU A 262 12.68 1.96 7.43
CA LEU A 262 12.12 1.04 6.43
C LEU A 262 12.58 -0.38 6.74
N SER A 263 11.64 -1.31 6.89
CA SER A 263 11.94 -2.70 7.21
C SER A 263 11.46 -3.63 6.10
N THR A 264 12.28 -4.64 5.79
CA THR A 264 11.92 -5.74 4.88
C THR A 264 11.07 -6.80 5.55
N GLY A 265 10.92 -6.73 6.88
CA GLY A 265 10.00 -7.59 7.61
C GLY A 265 8.54 -7.28 7.27
N ASN A 266 7.66 -8.24 7.56
CA ASN A 266 6.22 -8.11 7.40
C ASN A 266 5.55 -8.67 8.66
N PRO A 267 4.95 -7.83 9.53
CA PRO A 267 4.30 -8.28 10.76
C PRO A 267 3.12 -9.22 10.54
N LYS A 268 2.58 -9.28 9.31
CA LYS A 268 1.47 -10.14 8.90
C LYS A 268 1.92 -11.40 8.16
N GLU A 269 3.22 -11.62 8.03
CA GLU A 269 3.72 -12.87 7.46
C GLU A 269 3.54 -14.04 8.42
N ARG A 270 3.41 -15.23 7.84
CA ARG A 270 3.15 -16.45 8.58
C ARG A 270 4.39 -16.83 9.41
N THR A 271 4.26 -16.80 10.73
CA THR A 271 5.37 -17.08 11.67
C THR A 271 5.52 -18.56 12.03
N ASP A 272 4.52 -19.39 11.75
CA ASP A 272 4.59 -20.83 11.98
C ASP A 272 5.14 -21.59 10.77
N LYS A 273 6.07 -22.51 11.04
CA LYS A 273 6.71 -23.35 10.02
C LYS A 273 5.69 -24.32 9.42
N PRO A 274 5.51 -24.36 8.07
CA PRO A 274 4.60 -25.32 7.44
C PRO A 274 5.06 -26.76 7.71
N THR A 275 4.09 -27.66 7.91
CA THR A 275 4.34 -29.10 8.08
C THR A 275 3.86 -29.88 6.85
N LEU A 276 4.68 -30.84 6.41
CA LEU A 276 4.31 -31.74 5.32
C LEU A 276 3.45 -32.88 5.87
N SER A 277 2.15 -32.86 5.58
CA SER A 277 1.28 -34.02 5.74
C SER A 277 1.65 -35.12 4.72
N PRO A 278 1.46 -36.41 5.03
CA PRO A 278 1.70 -37.49 4.07
C PRO A 278 0.93 -37.29 2.76
N TRP A 279 1.64 -37.33 1.63
CA TRP A 279 1.04 -37.16 0.32
C TRP A 279 0.55 -38.50 -0.23
N TYR A 280 -0.75 -38.73 -0.15
CA TYR A 280 -1.41 -39.87 -0.77
C TYR A 280 -1.83 -39.54 -2.21
N ILE A 281 -1.50 -40.44 -3.14
CA ILE A 281 -1.97 -40.36 -4.53
C ILE A 281 -3.34 -41.03 -4.61
N TYR A 282 -4.35 -40.27 -5.03
CA TYR A 282 -5.71 -40.77 -5.24
C TYR A 282 -6.04 -40.83 -6.73
N THR A 283 -6.75 -41.89 -7.14
CA THR A 283 -7.35 -42.03 -8.47
C THR A 283 -8.80 -41.55 -8.46
N TYR A 284 -9.22 -40.85 -9.50
CA TYR A 284 -10.53 -40.21 -9.58
C TYR A 284 -11.36 -40.77 -10.73
N ASN A 285 -12.66 -41.00 -10.50
CA ASN A 285 -13.56 -41.54 -11.52
C ASN A 285 -14.11 -40.44 -12.46
N SER A 286 -13.91 -39.15 -12.13
CA SER A 286 -14.19 -38.02 -13.02
C SER A 286 -13.30 -36.81 -12.71
N PRO A 287 -13.10 -35.88 -13.68
CA PRO A 287 -12.45 -34.60 -13.41
C PRO A 287 -13.17 -33.75 -12.35
N SER A 288 -14.50 -33.83 -12.27
CA SER A 288 -15.30 -33.11 -11.27
C SER A 288 -15.07 -33.63 -9.83
N GLN A 289 -14.86 -34.93 -9.64
CA GLN A 289 -14.47 -35.49 -8.34
C GLN A 289 -13.06 -35.05 -7.93
N MET A 290 -12.12 -34.95 -8.90
CA MET A 290 -10.78 -34.42 -8.65
C MET A 290 -10.83 -32.95 -8.20
N GLN A 291 -11.57 -32.10 -8.92
CA GLN A 291 -11.74 -30.68 -8.57
C GLN A 291 -12.38 -30.50 -7.19
N TYR A 292 -13.40 -31.29 -6.86
CA TYR A 292 -14.06 -31.25 -5.56
C TYR A 292 -13.13 -31.64 -4.40
N GLN A 293 -12.32 -32.71 -4.53
CA GLN A 293 -11.35 -33.06 -3.50
C GLN A 293 -10.20 -32.05 -3.41
N GLN A 294 -9.75 -31.46 -4.52
CA GLN A 294 -8.77 -30.37 -4.50
C GLN A 294 -9.29 -29.15 -3.72
N ALA A 295 -10.55 -28.77 -3.90
CA ALA A 295 -11.18 -27.68 -3.14
C ALA A 295 -11.22 -27.98 -1.63
N ILE A 296 -11.58 -29.21 -1.24
CA ILE A 296 -11.57 -29.63 0.17
C ILE A 296 -10.15 -29.60 0.77
N GLN A 297 -9.14 -30.09 0.02
CA GLN A 297 -7.75 -30.08 0.47
C GLN A 297 -7.15 -28.68 0.56
N GLN A 298 -7.64 -27.71 -0.24
CA GLN A 298 -7.25 -26.30 -0.14
C GLN A 298 -7.92 -25.63 1.06
N ALA A 299 -9.22 -25.86 1.27
CA ALA A 299 -9.95 -25.35 2.45
C ALA A 299 -9.34 -25.84 3.77
N ALA A 300 -8.95 -27.12 3.84
CA ALA A 300 -8.30 -27.70 5.02
C ALA A 300 -6.89 -27.13 5.35
N ARG A 301 -6.38 -26.16 4.59
CA ARG A 301 -5.08 -25.50 4.79
C ARG A 301 -5.17 -24.04 5.26
N ALA A 302 -6.34 -23.52 5.64
CA ALA A 302 -6.43 -22.16 6.18
C ALA A 302 -6.13 -22.14 7.70
N HIS A 303 -5.00 -21.53 8.07
CA HIS A 303 -4.53 -21.39 9.46
C HIS A 303 -5.20 -20.27 10.24
N GLU A 304 -5.89 -19.37 9.54
CA GLU A 304 -6.69 -18.31 10.13
C GLU A 304 -8.15 -18.49 9.72
N VAL A 305 -9.06 -18.30 10.67
CA VAL A 305 -10.50 -18.24 10.40
C VAL A 305 -11.02 -16.89 10.84
N ARG A 306 -11.70 -16.22 9.92
CA ARG A 306 -12.33 -14.92 10.13
C ARG A 306 -13.84 -15.04 10.01
N GLY A 307 -14.55 -14.09 10.59
CA GLY A 307 -15.98 -13.94 10.34
C GLY A 307 -16.62 -12.82 11.14
N ARG A 308 -17.96 -12.79 11.12
CA ARG A 308 -18.78 -11.90 11.95
C ARG A 308 -19.82 -12.67 12.72
N VAL A 309 -20.01 -12.36 13.99
CA VAL A 309 -21.09 -12.88 14.82
C VAL A 309 -22.24 -11.87 14.85
N LEU A 310 -23.44 -12.34 14.56
CA LEU A 310 -24.68 -11.58 14.51
C LEU A 310 -25.74 -12.21 15.44
N ASP A 311 -26.78 -11.45 15.77
CA ASP A 311 -28.01 -11.95 16.39
C ASP A 311 -29.02 -12.51 15.36
N GLU A 312 -30.17 -12.99 15.85
CA GLU A 312 -31.30 -13.48 15.04
C GLU A 312 -31.91 -12.39 14.13
N GLN A 313 -31.69 -11.10 14.42
CA GLN A 313 -32.18 -9.95 13.68
C GLN A 313 -31.15 -9.43 12.65
N GLY A 314 -29.92 -9.96 12.67
CA GLY A 314 -28.82 -9.56 11.80
C GLY A 314 -27.94 -8.43 12.34
N SER A 315 -28.13 -8.00 13.59
CA SER A 315 -27.29 -6.99 14.25
C SER A 315 -25.97 -7.62 14.71
N PRO A 316 -24.83 -6.91 14.67
CA PRO A 316 -23.55 -7.44 15.11
C PRO A 316 -23.46 -7.61 16.64
N LEU A 317 -22.92 -8.74 17.08
CA LEU A 317 -22.69 -9.06 18.49
C LEU A 317 -21.23 -8.84 18.87
N ALA A 318 -20.97 -7.79 19.64
CA ALA A 318 -19.66 -7.50 20.23
C ALA A 318 -19.46 -8.26 21.55
N GLY A 319 -18.23 -8.68 21.84
CA GLY A 319 -17.91 -9.37 23.09
C GLY A 319 -18.20 -10.87 23.13
N VAL A 320 -18.52 -11.50 21.98
CA VAL A 320 -18.70 -12.95 21.87
C VAL A 320 -17.36 -13.65 22.01
N SER A 321 -17.27 -14.62 22.93
CA SER A 321 -16.09 -15.46 23.07
C SER A 321 -16.07 -16.51 21.96
N VAL A 322 -15.00 -16.53 21.16
CA VAL A 322 -14.79 -17.49 20.06
C VAL A 322 -13.56 -18.32 20.39
N GLN A 323 -13.76 -19.62 20.65
CA GLN A 323 -12.70 -20.49 21.18
C GLN A 323 -12.63 -21.79 20.37
N VAL A 324 -11.42 -22.29 20.09
CA VAL A 324 -11.26 -23.66 19.56
C VAL A 324 -11.69 -24.63 20.65
N SER A 325 -12.69 -25.49 20.36
CA SER A 325 -13.23 -26.45 21.32
C SER A 325 -12.12 -27.25 21.99
N ASP A 326 -12.21 -27.39 23.31
CA ASP A 326 -11.27 -28.13 24.16
C ASP A 326 -9.81 -27.61 24.14
N ARG A 327 -9.57 -26.37 23.69
CA ARG A 327 -8.24 -25.72 23.69
C ARG A 327 -8.29 -24.30 24.27
N THR A 328 -7.15 -23.80 24.74
CA THR A 328 -6.99 -22.41 25.25
C THR A 328 -6.85 -21.36 24.15
N ILE A 329 -7.04 -21.73 22.89
CA ILE A 329 -6.88 -20.87 21.72
C ILE A 329 -8.23 -20.19 21.45
N GLY A 330 -8.30 -18.87 21.64
CA GLY A 330 -9.53 -18.11 21.45
C GLY A 330 -9.31 -16.62 21.19
N THR A 331 -10.38 -15.95 20.77
CA THR A 331 -10.48 -14.51 20.56
C THR A 331 -11.86 -14.03 21.02
N VAL A 332 -12.08 -12.72 21.02
CA VAL A 332 -13.37 -12.11 21.31
C VAL A 332 -13.82 -11.31 20.09
N SER A 333 -15.12 -11.25 19.79
CA SER A 333 -15.62 -10.42 18.69
C SER A 333 -15.53 -8.92 19.01
N GLY A 334 -15.10 -8.13 18.02
CA GLY A 334 -15.02 -6.69 18.08
C GLY A 334 -16.39 -5.98 18.03
N ALA A 335 -16.37 -4.65 18.09
CA ALA A 335 -17.58 -3.82 18.13
C ALA A 335 -18.53 -3.97 16.92
N ASP A 336 -18.01 -4.41 15.76
CA ASP A 336 -18.79 -4.71 14.54
C ASP A 336 -19.13 -6.20 14.39
N GLY A 337 -18.95 -6.98 15.46
CA GLY A 337 -19.12 -8.43 15.50
C GLY A 337 -18.00 -9.22 14.82
N SER A 338 -16.98 -8.57 14.25
CA SER A 338 -15.89 -9.28 13.56
C SER A 338 -14.98 -10.04 14.51
N PHE A 339 -14.44 -11.17 14.05
CA PHE A 339 -13.41 -11.91 14.76
C PHE A 339 -12.38 -12.49 13.78
N SER A 340 -11.17 -12.74 14.30
CA SER A 340 -10.07 -13.42 13.61
C SER A 340 -9.38 -14.33 14.62
N LEU A 341 -9.24 -15.62 14.29
CA LEU A 341 -8.58 -16.59 15.16
C LEU A 341 -7.60 -17.45 14.36
N GLN A 342 -6.34 -17.43 14.78
CA GLN A 342 -5.32 -18.38 14.31
C GLN A 342 -5.58 -19.75 14.94
N MET A 343 -5.50 -20.82 14.17
CA MET A 343 -5.76 -22.19 14.64
C MET A 343 -4.79 -23.22 14.06
N PRO A 344 -4.52 -24.33 14.78
CA PRO A 344 -3.66 -25.39 14.28
C PRO A 344 -4.28 -26.17 13.12
N ASP A 345 -3.42 -26.74 12.27
CA ASP A 345 -3.78 -27.58 11.12
C ASP A 345 -4.85 -28.65 11.41
N GLY A 346 -5.63 -28.96 10.36
CA GLY A 346 -6.65 -30.00 10.38
C GLY A 346 -8.02 -29.53 10.85
N PRO A 347 -9.01 -30.45 10.92
CA PRO A 347 -10.39 -30.10 11.26
C PRO A 347 -10.48 -29.65 12.72
N GLN A 348 -10.84 -28.37 12.93
CA GLN A 348 -11.12 -27.80 14.24
C GLN A 348 -12.62 -27.49 14.38
N ARG A 349 -13.10 -27.46 15.63
CA ARG A 349 -14.41 -26.89 15.97
C ARG A 349 -14.20 -25.57 16.71
N LEU A 350 -15.00 -24.56 16.37
CA LEU A 350 -15.09 -23.31 17.11
C LEU A 350 -16.37 -23.29 17.93
N ARG A 351 -16.22 -23.04 19.22
CA ARG A 351 -17.30 -22.75 20.17
C ARG A 351 -17.46 -21.24 20.29
N PHE A 352 -18.68 -20.77 20.06
CA PHE A 352 -19.10 -19.39 20.23
C PHE A 352 -19.95 -19.31 21.49
N SER A 353 -19.64 -18.38 22.40
CA SER A 353 -20.44 -18.18 23.61
C SER A 353 -20.60 -16.70 23.94
N TYR A 354 -21.82 -16.32 24.32
CA TYR A 354 -22.19 -14.97 24.71
C TYR A 354 -23.31 -15.01 25.74
N ILE A 355 -23.37 -14.03 26.65
CA ILE A 355 -24.32 -14.06 27.78
C ILE A 355 -25.74 -13.82 27.25
N GLY A 356 -26.68 -14.71 27.60
CA GLY A 356 -28.06 -14.68 27.10
C GLY A 356 -28.27 -15.35 25.74
N TYR A 357 -27.27 -16.03 25.21
CA TYR A 357 -27.33 -16.76 23.94
C TYR A 357 -26.89 -18.22 24.11
N GLU A 358 -27.49 -19.12 23.31
CA GLU A 358 -27.12 -20.52 23.26
C GLU A 358 -25.70 -20.67 22.68
N PRO A 359 -24.78 -21.41 23.33
CA PRO A 359 -23.45 -21.63 22.78
C PRO A 359 -23.51 -22.48 21.50
N GLU A 360 -22.94 -21.98 20.41
CA GLU A 360 -22.92 -22.66 19.11
C GLU A 360 -21.55 -23.29 18.83
N GLU A 361 -21.52 -24.49 18.26
CA GLU A 361 -20.28 -25.17 17.85
C GLU A 361 -20.27 -25.45 16.34
N ILE A 362 -19.28 -24.89 15.63
CA ILE A 362 -19.19 -24.92 14.16
C ILE A 362 -17.86 -25.52 13.71
N ASN A 363 -17.88 -26.38 12.69
CA ASN A 363 -16.65 -26.90 12.06
C ASN A 363 -15.95 -25.78 11.28
N ALA A 364 -14.72 -25.46 11.67
CA ALA A 364 -13.94 -24.36 11.12
C ALA A 364 -12.88 -24.87 10.13
N ASN A 365 -13.33 -25.61 9.10
CA ASN A 365 -12.47 -26.23 8.08
C ASN A 365 -11.90 -25.21 7.08
N GLY A 366 -11.20 -24.19 7.61
CA GLY A 366 -10.55 -23.11 6.86
C GLY A 366 -11.46 -22.27 5.97
N ALA A 367 -12.72 -22.09 6.37
CA ALA A 367 -13.66 -21.21 5.69
C ALA A 367 -13.71 -19.84 6.38
N ASP A 368 -13.64 -18.76 5.61
CA ASP A 368 -14.07 -17.44 6.07
C ASP A 368 -15.60 -17.46 6.27
N PHE A 369 -16.03 -17.31 7.52
CA PHE A 369 -17.45 -17.28 7.86
C PHE A 369 -18.05 -15.92 7.50
N LYS A 370 -18.81 -15.87 6.40
CA LYS A 370 -19.53 -14.64 5.99
C LYS A 370 -20.34 -14.01 7.14
N SER A 371 -21.00 -14.84 7.94
CA SER A 371 -21.66 -14.49 9.20
C SER A 371 -22.05 -15.76 9.97
N ILE A 372 -22.08 -15.67 11.29
CA ILE A 372 -22.57 -16.68 12.24
C ILE A 372 -23.70 -16.05 13.06
N GLN A 373 -24.80 -16.76 13.31
CA GLN A 373 -25.99 -16.22 13.98
C GLN A 373 -26.27 -16.95 15.29
N LEU A 374 -25.99 -16.29 16.42
CA LEU A 374 -26.30 -16.86 17.73
C LEU A 374 -27.79 -16.71 18.06
N ARG A 375 -28.35 -17.77 18.68
CA ARG A 375 -29.75 -17.81 19.12
C ARG A 375 -29.89 -17.34 20.55
N SER A 376 -30.93 -16.57 20.82
CA SER A 376 -31.25 -16.06 22.15
C SER A 376 -31.74 -17.19 23.07
N THR A 377 -31.17 -17.28 24.28
CA THR A 377 -31.62 -18.24 25.29
C THR A 377 -32.91 -17.73 25.93
N LYS A 378 -34.04 -18.36 25.58
CA LYS A 378 -35.35 -18.06 26.18
C LYS A 378 -35.70 -19.05 27.30
N GLU A 379 -35.07 -18.93 28.47
CA GLU A 379 -35.67 -19.40 29.73
C GLU A 379 -35.31 -18.51 30.93
N THR A 380 -36.18 -18.57 31.95
CA THR A 380 -36.24 -17.67 33.10
C THR A 380 -35.23 -18.01 34.20
N LEU A 381 -34.73 -16.97 34.88
CA LEU A 381 -33.83 -17.09 36.02
C LEU A 381 -34.53 -17.71 37.24
N ASP A 382 -34.05 -18.87 37.70
CA ASP A 382 -34.29 -19.35 39.07
C ASP A 382 -33.18 -18.79 39.99
N ASP A 383 -33.60 -18.14 41.08
CA ASP A 383 -32.73 -17.38 41.97
C ASP A 383 -32.12 -18.29 43.05
N VAL A 384 -30.80 -18.49 43.03
CA VAL A 384 -30.09 -19.35 43.99
C VAL A 384 -29.12 -18.53 44.85
N VAL A 385 -29.56 -18.29 46.09
CA VAL A 385 -28.84 -17.50 47.10
C VAL A 385 -27.54 -18.19 47.55
N VAL A 386 -26.43 -17.46 47.55
CA VAL A 386 -25.13 -17.91 48.07
C VAL A 386 -24.92 -17.40 49.50
N VAL A 387 -24.82 -18.32 50.46
CA VAL A 387 -24.28 -18.08 51.81
C VAL A 387 -22.75 -18.20 51.80
N GLY A 388 -22.04 -17.28 52.47
CA GLY A 388 -20.56 -17.31 52.59
C GLY A 388 -20.05 -17.74 53.96
N TYR A 389 -18.72 -17.79 54.16
CA TYR A 389 -17.98 -17.42 55.41
C TYR A 389 -16.47 -17.76 55.33
N GLY A 390 -15.64 -17.01 56.09
CA GLY A 390 -14.24 -17.35 56.47
C GLY A 390 -13.14 -16.65 55.62
N ARG A 391 -12.31 -15.69 56.09
CA ARG A 391 -11.21 -15.74 57.11
C ARG A 391 -10.14 -16.81 56.79
N GLN A 392 -8.81 -16.57 56.89
CA GLN A 392 -8.08 -15.57 57.70
C GLN A 392 -6.59 -15.42 57.27
N ALA A 393 -5.99 -14.21 57.50
CA ALA A 393 -4.60 -13.95 57.94
C ALA A 393 -3.36 -14.36 57.08
N LYS A 394 -2.15 -13.80 57.24
CA LYS A 394 -1.60 -12.48 57.68
C LYS A 394 -0.05 -12.52 57.58
N LYS A 395 0.61 -11.35 57.58
CA LYS A 395 2.04 -11.10 57.99
C LYS A 395 3.11 -11.40 56.88
N SER A 396 4.02 -10.54 56.42
CA SER A 396 4.70 -9.28 56.85
C SER A 396 6.16 -9.47 57.34
N ILE A 397 6.99 -8.41 57.20
CA ILE A 397 8.35 -8.11 57.77
C ILE A 397 9.54 -8.27 56.79
N THR A 398 10.60 -7.41 56.69
CA THR A 398 10.89 -5.95 56.94
C THR A 398 12.30 -5.61 56.35
N SER A 399 12.67 -4.31 56.21
CA SER A 399 14.06 -3.72 56.24
C SER A 399 15.06 -4.03 55.08
N THR A 400 16.05 -3.20 54.68
CA THR A 400 16.63 -1.86 55.02
C THR A 400 17.54 -1.42 53.83
N LEU A 401 17.45 -0.23 53.22
CA LEU A 401 18.04 1.12 53.52
C LEU A 401 19.57 1.34 53.30
N GLN A 402 19.91 2.51 52.69
CA GLN A 402 21.22 3.21 52.50
C GLN A 402 22.17 2.74 51.37
N GLY A 403 22.87 3.60 50.59
CA GLY A 403 22.76 5.07 50.39
C GLY A 403 23.95 5.76 49.64
N LYS A 404 23.75 7.03 49.21
CA LYS A 404 24.71 8.11 48.80
C LYS A 404 25.35 8.16 47.38
N GLU A 405 25.76 9.38 46.98
CA GLU A 405 26.03 9.86 45.60
C GLU A 405 27.45 10.42 45.34
N ALA A 406 27.72 10.66 44.03
CA ALA A 406 28.39 11.83 43.41
C ALA A 406 29.94 11.98 43.32
N GLY A 407 30.39 12.39 42.11
CA GLY A 407 31.75 12.85 41.73
C GLY A 407 31.76 13.37 40.27
N VAL A 408 32.57 14.39 39.93
CA VAL A 408 32.35 15.25 38.72
C VAL A 408 33.68 15.61 37.99
N THR A 409 33.57 16.19 36.76
CA THR A 409 34.54 17.08 36.03
C THR A 409 35.80 16.43 35.35
N ILE A 410 36.41 16.93 34.24
CA ILE A 410 36.17 18.08 33.33
C ILE A 410 36.84 17.92 31.91
N ARG A 411 36.27 18.61 30.90
CA ARG A 411 36.74 19.13 29.56
C ARG A 411 38.02 18.64 28.84
N GLY A 412 37.94 18.58 27.49
CA GLY A 412 39.05 18.68 26.52
C GLY A 412 38.59 19.22 25.15
N ILE A 413 39.43 20.00 24.45
CA ILE A 413 39.10 20.95 23.35
C ILE A 413 40.34 21.10 22.43
N SER A 414 40.31 21.29 21.09
CA SER A 414 39.35 21.01 20.00
C SER A 414 39.98 21.41 18.64
N THR A 415 39.66 20.78 17.49
CA THR A 415 40.08 21.29 16.16
C THR A 415 39.03 21.12 15.05
N LEU A 416 38.85 22.19 14.26
CA LEU A 416 38.06 22.25 13.03
C LEU A 416 38.83 21.64 11.85
N ASN A 417 38.12 21.00 10.92
CA ASN A 417 38.59 20.76 9.55
C ASN A 417 37.43 20.86 8.55
N ALA A 418 37.74 21.24 7.31
CA ALA A 418 36.79 21.75 6.33
C ALA A 418 35.84 20.68 5.75
N ALA A 419 34.65 21.12 5.30
CA ALA A 419 33.66 20.29 4.64
C ALA A 419 34.02 20.00 3.17
N PRO A 420 33.95 18.74 2.72
CA PRO A 420 33.81 18.39 1.31
C PRO A 420 32.32 18.41 0.88
N ALA A 421 32.11 18.28 -0.43
CA ALA A 421 30.79 18.36 -1.07
C ALA A 421 29.81 17.25 -0.62
N THR A 422 28.51 17.54 -0.83
CA THR A 422 27.31 16.70 -0.66
C THR A 422 27.53 15.31 -0.05
N ILE A 423 27.37 15.22 1.26
CA ILE A 423 27.44 13.97 2.02
C ILE A 423 26.21 13.11 1.69
N PRO A 424 26.35 11.85 1.25
CA PRO A 424 25.22 10.93 1.15
C PRO A 424 24.68 10.63 2.56
N ILE A 425 23.35 10.68 2.73
CA ILE A 425 22.67 10.47 4.01
C ILE A 425 23.07 9.10 4.58
N ALA A 426 23.60 9.09 5.81
CA ALA A 426 24.26 7.95 6.42
C ALA A 426 23.27 7.00 7.10
N ILE A 427 22.53 6.24 6.27
CA ILE A 427 21.54 5.28 6.75
C ILE A 427 22.19 4.20 7.61
N THR A 428 21.80 4.14 8.89
CA THR A 428 22.21 3.05 9.78
C THR A 428 21.43 1.79 9.42
N GLN A 429 22.13 0.76 8.96
CA GLN A 429 21.56 -0.56 8.70
C GLN A 429 21.66 -1.40 9.96
N THR A 430 20.50 -1.79 10.52
CA THR A 430 20.45 -2.71 11.66
C THR A 430 19.99 -4.07 11.18
N PHE A 431 20.83 -5.09 11.40
CA PHE A 431 20.50 -6.48 11.13
C PHE A 431 19.74 -7.08 12.31
N SER A 432 18.55 -7.58 12.05
CA SER A 432 17.97 -8.67 12.86
C SER A 432 18.16 -9.98 12.11
N SER A 433 18.09 -11.12 12.79
CA SER A 433 18.41 -12.45 12.22
C SER A 433 17.54 -12.88 11.03
N THR A 434 16.48 -12.14 10.69
CA THR A 434 15.58 -12.42 9.55
C THR A 434 15.11 -11.17 8.79
N THR A 435 15.45 -9.95 9.22
CA THR A 435 14.98 -8.71 8.54
C THR A 435 16.04 -7.62 8.52
N PHE A 436 16.06 -6.87 7.41
CA PHE A 436 16.86 -5.66 7.24
C PHE A 436 16.03 -4.44 7.65
N THR A 437 16.66 -3.51 8.37
CA THR A 437 16.05 -2.21 8.69
C THR A 437 16.99 -1.08 8.30
N TYR A 438 16.47 -0.13 7.52
CA TYR A 438 17.12 1.09 7.06
C TYR A 438 16.59 2.28 7.86
N ASP A 439 17.40 2.86 8.75
CA ASP A 439 17.04 4.08 9.47
C ASP A 439 17.32 5.33 8.62
N ILE A 440 16.26 6.06 8.25
CA ILE A 440 16.37 7.30 7.49
C ILE A 440 16.74 8.44 8.46
N GLU A 441 17.87 9.12 8.24
CA GLU A 441 18.35 10.16 9.17
C GLU A 441 17.47 11.42 9.16
N LEU A 442 17.00 11.83 7.98
CA LEU A 442 16.16 13.01 7.83
C LEU A 442 14.71 12.69 8.21
N PRO A 443 14.02 13.57 8.96
CA PRO A 443 12.60 13.39 9.25
C PRO A 443 11.75 13.66 8.00
N TYR A 444 10.71 12.85 7.79
CA TYR A 444 9.80 12.97 6.65
C TYR A 444 8.40 13.38 7.09
N THR A 445 7.67 14.03 6.17
CA THR A 445 6.21 14.24 6.28
C THR A 445 5.50 13.42 5.21
N ILE A 446 4.69 12.44 5.63
CA ILE A 446 3.93 11.56 4.74
C ILE A 446 2.43 11.73 5.03
N ALA A 447 1.68 12.29 4.08
CA ALA A 447 0.24 12.47 4.22
C ALA A 447 -0.51 11.14 4.03
N SER A 448 -1.71 11.04 4.62
CA SER A 448 -2.60 9.88 4.42
C SER A 448 -3.38 10.01 3.11
N ASP A 449 -2.64 10.13 2.00
CA ASP A 449 -3.20 10.37 0.68
C ASP A 449 -3.16 9.17 -0.28
N GLY A 450 -2.50 8.08 0.12
CA GLY A 450 -2.29 6.89 -0.72
C GLY A 450 -1.23 7.08 -1.82
N LYS A 451 -0.63 8.27 -1.96
CA LYS A 451 0.37 8.54 -3.00
C LYS A 451 1.74 8.00 -2.57
N PRO A 452 2.57 7.52 -3.52
CA PRO A 452 3.92 7.06 -3.21
C PRO A 452 4.91 8.23 -3.11
N TYR A 453 5.46 8.42 -1.93
CA TYR A 453 6.56 9.34 -1.63
C TYR A 453 7.90 8.64 -1.88
N THR A 454 8.85 9.34 -2.50
CA THR A 454 10.21 8.82 -2.71
C THR A 454 11.09 9.14 -1.50
N VAL A 455 11.75 8.11 -0.98
CA VAL A 455 12.76 8.20 0.08
C VAL A 455 14.03 7.55 -0.44
N ASP A 456 15.14 8.28 -0.48
CA ASP A 456 16.44 7.72 -0.86
C ASP A 456 16.99 6.83 0.26
N ILE A 457 17.48 5.63 -0.10
CA ILE A 457 18.06 4.66 0.85
C ILE A 457 19.59 4.69 0.78
N LYS A 458 20.16 4.53 -0.41
CA LYS A 458 21.63 4.53 -0.62
C LYS A 458 21.95 4.81 -2.08
N GLU A 459 23.11 5.42 -2.31
CA GLU A 459 23.73 5.51 -3.63
C GLU A 459 25.03 4.70 -3.62
N LEU A 460 25.20 3.83 -4.62
CA LEU A 460 26.35 2.93 -4.72
C LEU A 460 26.97 3.04 -6.12
N GLN A 461 28.30 3.00 -6.19
CA GLN A 461 29.03 2.75 -7.44
C GLN A 461 29.31 1.26 -7.54
N VAL A 462 28.72 0.59 -8.53
CA VAL A 462 28.73 -0.86 -8.69
C VAL A 462 29.55 -1.23 -9.94
N PRO A 463 30.65 -1.98 -9.80
CA PRO A 463 31.36 -2.55 -10.96
C PRO A 463 30.43 -3.47 -11.75
N ALA A 464 30.40 -3.29 -13.07
CA ALA A 464 29.59 -4.11 -13.97
C ALA A 464 30.35 -4.39 -15.26
N ASN A 465 30.18 -5.60 -15.79
CA ASN A 465 30.69 -5.97 -17.11
C ASN A 465 29.61 -5.67 -18.15
N PHE A 466 29.92 -4.80 -19.11
CA PHE A 466 28.98 -4.39 -20.14
C PHE A 466 29.20 -5.20 -21.43
N GLN A 467 28.12 -5.74 -21.99
CA GLN A 467 28.14 -6.45 -23.26
C GLN A 467 26.84 -6.22 -24.02
N TYR A 468 26.85 -6.43 -25.33
CA TYR A 468 25.63 -6.43 -26.11
C TYR A 468 25.05 -7.85 -26.22
N TYR A 469 23.73 -7.94 -26.29
CA TYR A 469 23.00 -9.17 -26.51
C TYR A 469 21.92 -8.97 -27.58
N THR A 470 21.67 -9.99 -28.41
CA THR A 470 20.55 -9.97 -29.37
C THR A 470 20.00 -11.37 -29.59
N ALA A 471 18.68 -11.47 -29.74
CA ALA A 471 17.98 -12.72 -30.02
C ALA A 471 17.08 -12.56 -31.25
N PRO A 472 17.62 -12.44 -32.48
CA PRO A 472 16.90 -11.92 -33.65
C PRO A 472 15.80 -12.83 -34.23
N ARG A 473 15.54 -13.99 -33.62
CA ARG A 473 14.31 -14.77 -33.80
C ARG A 473 13.12 -14.16 -33.02
N LEU A 474 13.39 -13.59 -31.85
CA LEU A 474 12.40 -12.95 -30.97
C LEU A 474 12.33 -11.43 -31.23
N ASP A 475 13.47 -10.74 -31.18
CA ASP A 475 13.61 -9.33 -31.51
C ASP A 475 14.96 -9.05 -32.16
N LYS A 476 14.93 -8.29 -33.27
CA LYS A 476 16.08 -7.86 -34.06
C LYS A 476 16.80 -6.63 -33.46
N ALA A 477 16.39 -6.18 -32.28
CA ALA A 477 17.14 -5.20 -31.50
C ALA A 477 18.45 -5.79 -30.93
N ALA A 478 19.45 -4.92 -30.78
CA ALA A 478 20.63 -5.18 -29.94
C ALA A 478 20.45 -4.45 -28.61
N TYR A 479 20.52 -5.21 -27.52
CA TYR A 479 20.37 -4.73 -26.16
C TYR A 479 21.75 -4.54 -25.54
N LEU A 480 22.01 -3.39 -24.92
CA LEU A 480 23.12 -3.26 -23.99
C LEU A 480 22.71 -3.93 -22.69
N THR A 481 23.57 -4.79 -22.14
CA THR A 481 23.37 -5.46 -20.85
C THR A 481 24.55 -5.19 -19.93
N ALA A 482 24.28 -5.24 -18.62
CA ALA A 482 25.28 -5.12 -17.56
C ALA A 482 25.19 -6.33 -16.64
N SER A 483 26.32 -7.02 -16.45
CA SER A 483 26.46 -8.17 -15.56
C SER A 483 27.19 -7.75 -14.29
N ILE A 484 26.52 -7.85 -13.14
CA ILE A 484 27.05 -7.52 -11.81
C ILE A 484 27.38 -8.83 -11.08
N ILE A 485 28.63 -8.98 -10.68
CA ILE A 485 29.15 -10.09 -9.87
C ILE A 485 29.04 -9.69 -8.38
N ASN A 486 28.86 -10.65 -7.47
CA ASN A 486 28.69 -10.44 -6.03
C ASN A 486 27.54 -9.48 -5.66
N TRP A 487 26.46 -9.49 -6.44
CA TRP A 487 25.30 -8.61 -6.22
C TRP A 487 24.61 -8.83 -4.86
N GLU A 488 24.77 -10.01 -4.25
CA GLU A 488 24.24 -10.35 -2.93
C GLU A 488 24.77 -9.41 -1.83
N GLU A 489 26.05 -9.01 -1.90
CA GLU A 489 26.67 -8.07 -0.96
C GLU A 489 25.97 -6.69 -0.97
N LEU A 490 25.33 -6.34 -2.08
CA LEU A 490 24.61 -5.09 -2.26
C LEU A 490 23.28 -5.06 -1.50
N ASN A 491 22.80 -6.18 -0.93
CA ASN A 491 21.55 -6.28 -0.15
C ASN A 491 20.38 -5.57 -0.84
N LEU A 492 20.11 -5.96 -2.09
CA LEU A 492 19.04 -5.42 -2.92
C LEU A 492 17.74 -6.21 -2.72
N LEU A 493 16.62 -5.61 -3.10
CA LEU A 493 15.30 -6.24 -3.15
C LEU A 493 14.73 -6.19 -4.57
N GLU A 494 13.92 -7.16 -4.94
CA GLU A 494 13.25 -7.20 -6.24
C GLU A 494 12.35 -5.96 -6.44
N GLY A 495 12.51 -5.24 -7.57
CA GLY A 495 11.78 -3.99 -7.80
C GLY A 495 12.02 -3.35 -9.17
N GLU A 496 11.26 -2.30 -9.48
CA GLU A 496 11.38 -1.58 -10.76
C GLU A 496 12.60 -0.65 -10.78
N ALA A 497 13.42 -0.74 -11.83
CA ALA A 497 14.57 0.12 -12.08
C ALA A 497 14.36 1.02 -13.30
N SER A 498 14.55 2.33 -13.13
CA SER A 498 14.64 3.31 -14.22
C SER A 498 16.07 3.37 -14.75
N ILE A 499 16.25 3.15 -16.05
CA ILE A 499 17.56 3.05 -16.69
C ILE A 499 17.94 4.37 -17.37
N PHE A 500 19.17 4.83 -17.14
CA PHE A 500 19.77 5.98 -17.79
C PHE A 500 21.16 5.62 -18.37
N PHE A 501 21.42 5.99 -19.61
CA PHE A 501 22.71 5.84 -20.29
C PHE A 501 23.14 7.19 -20.88
N GLU A 502 24.39 7.60 -20.67
CA GLU A 502 24.92 8.91 -21.11
C GLU A 502 24.00 10.09 -20.73
N GLY A 503 23.38 10.02 -19.55
CA GLY A 503 22.41 11.01 -19.05
C GLY A 503 21.00 10.92 -19.61
N THR A 504 20.77 10.08 -20.63
CA THR A 504 19.46 9.90 -21.29
C THR A 504 18.68 8.74 -20.67
N TYR A 505 17.39 8.94 -20.38
CA TYR A 505 16.50 7.87 -19.92
C TYR A 505 16.19 6.89 -21.06
N LEU A 506 16.51 5.60 -20.86
CA LEU A 506 16.30 4.56 -21.88
C LEU A 506 15.04 3.72 -21.64
N GLY A 507 14.50 3.70 -20.41
CA GLY A 507 13.29 2.96 -20.08
C GLY A 507 13.27 2.41 -18.66
N ARG A 508 12.50 1.35 -18.46
CA ARG A 508 12.40 0.60 -17.20
C ARG A 508 12.83 -0.84 -17.41
N SER A 509 13.39 -1.43 -16.37
CA SER A 509 13.72 -2.85 -16.26
C SER A 509 13.22 -3.37 -14.92
N LEU A 510 12.92 -4.66 -14.83
CA LEU A 510 12.68 -5.32 -13.54
C LEU A 510 14.03 -5.79 -13.00
N LEU A 511 14.33 -5.45 -11.75
CA LEU A 511 15.43 -6.06 -11.00
C LEU A 511 14.93 -7.39 -10.42
N ASP A 512 14.94 -8.46 -11.23
CA ASP A 512 14.61 -9.81 -10.79
C ASP A 512 15.82 -10.45 -10.07
N LEU A 513 15.67 -10.66 -8.77
CA LEU A 513 16.68 -11.30 -7.91
C LEU A 513 16.40 -12.79 -7.65
N GLN A 514 15.25 -13.31 -8.08
CA GLN A 514 14.87 -14.72 -7.91
C GLN A 514 15.44 -15.58 -9.06
N SER A 515 15.51 -15.00 -10.26
CA SER A 515 16.14 -15.63 -11.43
C SER A 515 17.66 -15.41 -11.49
N ALA A 516 18.22 -14.61 -10.58
CA ALA A 516 19.65 -14.34 -10.51
C ALA A 516 20.40 -15.49 -9.81
N GLY A 517 21.37 -16.08 -10.50
CA GLY A 517 22.42 -16.87 -9.85
C GLY A 517 23.56 -15.96 -9.38
N ASP A 518 24.79 -16.47 -9.37
CA ASP A 518 26.02 -15.76 -8.95
C ASP A 518 26.27 -14.41 -9.66
N THR A 519 25.59 -14.15 -10.77
CA THR A 519 25.68 -12.91 -11.55
C THR A 519 24.29 -12.36 -11.87
N LEU A 520 24.06 -11.11 -11.48
CA LEU A 520 22.86 -10.35 -11.77
C LEU A 520 22.99 -9.70 -13.16
N ASN A 521 22.09 -10.04 -14.08
CA ASN A 521 22.09 -9.49 -15.43
C ASN A 521 20.98 -8.44 -15.59
N LEU A 522 21.37 -7.24 -16.01
CA LEU A 522 20.48 -6.10 -16.20
C LEU A 522 20.41 -5.74 -17.69
N SER A 523 19.21 -5.69 -18.26
CA SER A 523 19.01 -5.06 -19.56
C SER A 523 19.00 -3.54 -19.40
N LEU A 524 19.88 -2.85 -20.12
CA LEU A 524 19.99 -1.40 -20.13
C LEU A 524 19.24 -0.75 -21.30
N GLY A 525 18.58 -1.54 -22.15
CA GLY A 525 17.78 -1.07 -23.28
C GLY A 525 18.47 -1.23 -24.64
N VAL A 526 17.79 -0.77 -25.68
CA VAL A 526 18.17 -1.00 -27.09
C VAL A 526 19.11 0.08 -27.61
N ASP A 527 20.24 -0.32 -28.19
CA ASP A 527 21.15 0.58 -28.91
C ASP A 527 20.95 0.48 -30.42
N LYS A 528 20.33 1.52 -30.99
CA LYS A 528 20.03 1.59 -32.43
C LYS A 528 21.27 1.73 -33.32
N GLN A 529 22.46 1.97 -32.76
CA GLN A 529 23.72 2.01 -33.53
C GLN A 529 24.23 0.59 -33.83
N VAL A 530 23.79 -0.44 -33.11
CA VAL A 530 24.12 -1.84 -33.38
C VAL A 530 22.95 -2.49 -34.12
N VAL A 531 23.11 -2.70 -35.43
CA VAL A 531 22.02 -3.13 -36.31
C VAL A 531 22.10 -4.63 -36.54
N VAL A 532 21.04 -5.35 -36.17
CA VAL A 532 20.92 -6.81 -36.33
C VAL A 532 19.84 -7.13 -37.35
N ASN A 533 20.12 -8.10 -38.22
CA ASN A 533 19.17 -8.63 -39.19
C ASN A 533 19.19 -10.15 -39.18
N ARG A 534 18.02 -10.76 -39.28
CA ARG A 534 17.82 -12.19 -39.54
C ARG A 534 16.91 -12.33 -40.75
N VAL A 535 17.42 -12.97 -41.80
CA VAL A 535 16.76 -13.11 -43.11
C VAL A 535 16.71 -14.58 -43.49
N LEU A 536 15.53 -15.09 -43.82
CA LEU A 536 15.38 -16.41 -44.42
C LEU A 536 15.91 -16.36 -45.87
N GLN A 537 17.04 -17.02 -46.11
CA GLN A 537 17.71 -17.05 -47.42
C GLN A 537 17.13 -18.13 -48.32
N LYS A 538 16.71 -19.25 -47.74
CA LYS A 538 16.16 -20.38 -48.49
C LYS A 538 15.10 -21.10 -47.68
N GLU A 539 13.94 -21.24 -48.31
CA GLU A 539 12.92 -22.18 -47.90
C GLU A 539 12.83 -23.30 -48.94
N TYR A 540 12.90 -24.56 -48.52
CA TYR A 540 12.65 -25.69 -49.41
C TYR A 540 11.77 -26.72 -48.72
N SER A 541 10.52 -26.83 -49.17
CA SER A 541 9.58 -27.85 -48.72
C SER A 541 9.36 -28.87 -49.84
N LYS A 542 9.75 -30.13 -49.61
CA LYS A 542 9.60 -31.21 -50.60
C LYS A 542 8.67 -32.30 -50.09
N LYS A 543 7.53 -32.42 -50.76
CA LYS A 543 6.65 -33.61 -50.71
C LYS A 543 7.28 -34.70 -51.58
N GLN A 544 8.11 -35.57 -51.01
CA GLN A 544 8.73 -36.68 -51.74
C GLN A 544 7.66 -37.73 -52.12
N PHE A 545 7.32 -37.87 -53.41
CA PHE A 545 6.21 -38.72 -53.88
C PHE A 545 6.20 -40.16 -53.35
N LEU A 546 7.35 -40.80 -53.10
CA LEU A 546 7.43 -42.17 -52.56
C LEU A 546 7.70 -42.29 -51.04
N ALA A 547 8.03 -41.20 -50.31
CA ALA A 547 8.32 -41.26 -48.88
C ALA A 547 7.15 -40.72 -48.05
N ASN A 548 6.79 -41.38 -46.94
CA ASN A 548 5.62 -41.03 -46.12
C ASN A 548 5.77 -39.74 -45.28
N ASN A 549 6.87 -39.01 -45.48
CA ASN A 549 7.24 -37.82 -44.70
C ASN A 549 7.38 -36.59 -45.62
N ASN A 550 7.05 -35.43 -45.08
CA ASN A 550 7.45 -34.13 -45.61
C ASN A 550 8.86 -33.79 -45.11
N THR A 551 9.57 -32.95 -45.87
CA THR A 551 10.86 -32.37 -45.44
C THR A 551 10.84 -30.86 -45.69
N ALA A 552 11.24 -30.09 -44.68
CA ALA A 552 11.35 -28.64 -44.71
C ALA A 552 12.76 -28.20 -44.31
N GLU A 553 13.51 -27.65 -45.26
CA GLU A 553 14.79 -26.98 -45.01
C GLU A 553 14.53 -25.51 -44.68
N ARG A 554 15.27 -24.99 -43.69
CA ARG A 554 15.36 -23.57 -43.34
C ARG A 554 16.83 -23.17 -43.33
N ALA A 555 17.17 -22.08 -44.02
CA ALA A 555 18.49 -21.48 -43.98
C ALA A 555 18.36 -19.96 -43.76
N TYR A 556 18.93 -19.47 -42.66
CA TYR A 556 18.93 -18.08 -42.26
C TYR A 556 20.33 -17.47 -42.41
N GLU A 557 20.41 -16.24 -42.90
CA GLU A 557 21.58 -15.37 -42.73
C GLU A 557 21.29 -14.41 -41.57
N LEU A 558 22.17 -14.42 -40.58
CA LEU A 558 22.21 -13.43 -39.52
C LEU A 558 23.32 -12.42 -39.84
N ARG A 559 23.04 -11.12 -39.71
CA ARG A 559 24.00 -10.04 -39.90
C ARG A 559 23.97 -9.11 -38.71
N VAL A 560 25.14 -8.81 -38.15
CA VAL A 560 25.31 -7.81 -37.08
C VAL A 560 26.29 -6.76 -37.57
N LYS A 561 25.91 -5.49 -37.47
CA LYS A 561 26.76 -4.35 -37.83
C LYS A 561 26.91 -3.38 -36.67
N ASN A 562 28.15 -3.14 -36.27
CA ASN A 562 28.51 -2.10 -35.31
C ASN A 562 28.64 -0.76 -36.05
N ASN A 563 27.70 0.18 -35.91
CA ASN A 563 27.84 1.54 -36.46
C ASN A 563 28.41 2.54 -35.43
N LYS A 564 28.90 2.08 -34.27
CA LYS A 564 29.54 2.93 -33.26
C LYS A 564 30.98 3.25 -33.66
N GLY A 565 31.52 4.32 -33.06
CA GLY A 565 32.94 4.70 -33.18
C GLY A 565 33.90 3.90 -32.28
N VAL A 566 33.39 2.91 -31.54
CA VAL A 566 34.15 2.07 -30.59
C VAL A 566 33.88 0.58 -30.85
N PRO A 567 34.83 -0.32 -30.57
CA PRO A 567 34.59 -1.75 -30.66
C PRO A 567 33.53 -2.19 -29.64
N ILE A 568 32.80 -3.26 -29.97
CA ILE A 568 31.78 -3.86 -29.08
C ILE A 568 31.99 -5.37 -28.96
N HIS A 569 31.70 -5.91 -27.77
CA HIS A 569 31.45 -7.33 -27.58
C HIS A 569 29.95 -7.60 -27.66
N ILE A 570 29.52 -8.54 -28.50
CA ILE A 570 28.11 -8.92 -28.65
C ILE A 570 27.93 -10.45 -28.69
N THR A 571 27.03 -10.94 -27.84
CA THR A 571 26.48 -12.30 -27.92
C THR A 571 25.22 -12.30 -28.78
N VAL A 572 25.23 -13.09 -29.84
CA VAL A 572 24.07 -13.34 -30.71
C VAL A 572 23.50 -14.71 -30.37
N GLN A 573 22.20 -14.79 -30.08
CA GLN A 573 21.53 -16.05 -29.78
C GLN A 573 20.39 -16.32 -30.77
N ASP A 574 20.39 -17.52 -31.37
CA ASP A 574 19.28 -18.04 -32.17
C ASP A 574 18.96 -19.47 -31.68
N GLN A 575 17.99 -20.15 -32.29
CA GLN A 575 17.56 -21.47 -31.84
C GLN A 575 17.21 -22.39 -33.02
N VAL A 576 17.73 -23.62 -32.95
CA VAL A 576 17.31 -24.78 -33.75
C VAL A 576 16.10 -25.43 -33.06
N PRO A 577 15.03 -25.80 -33.79
CA PRO A 577 13.87 -26.46 -33.18
C PRO A 577 14.25 -27.81 -32.56
N LEU A 578 13.64 -28.14 -31.43
CA LEU A 578 13.69 -29.45 -30.80
C LEU A 578 12.39 -30.22 -31.05
N SER A 579 12.47 -31.55 -31.12
CA SER A 579 11.30 -32.41 -31.34
C SER A 579 10.81 -33.01 -30.03
N SER A 580 9.53 -32.80 -29.73
CA SER A 580 8.80 -33.50 -28.68
C SER A 580 8.12 -34.80 -29.16
N ALA A 581 8.12 -35.07 -30.47
CA ALA A 581 7.39 -36.16 -31.09
C ALA A 581 8.34 -37.16 -31.77
N LYS A 582 8.19 -38.45 -31.46
CA LYS A 582 9.08 -39.53 -31.96
C LYS A 582 9.12 -39.68 -33.48
N ASP A 583 8.16 -39.09 -34.18
CA ASP A 583 8.00 -39.12 -35.64
C ASP A 583 8.43 -37.82 -36.34
N VAL A 584 8.93 -36.83 -35.59
CA VAL A 584 9.54 -35.61 -36.12
C VAL A 584 11.04 -35.62 -35.83
N GLU A 585 11.85 -35.49 -36.88
CA GLU A 585 13.31 -35.61 -36.87
C GLU A 585 13.95 -34.28 -37.33
N ILE A 586 14.85 -33.73 -36.52
CA ILE A 586 15.69 -32.58 -36.89
C ILE A 586 17.06 -33.10 -37.31
N SER A 587 17.55 -32.60 -38.44
CA SER A 587 18.76 -33.09 -39.10
C SER A 587 19.46 -31.96 -39.86
N HIS A 588 20.68 -32.21 -40.34
CA HIS A 588 21.47 -31.26 -41.14
C HIS A 588 21.64 -29.88 -40.49
N VAL A 589 21.73 -29.84 -39.15
CA VAL A 589 22.04 -28.63 -38.39
C VAL A 589 23.45 -28.15 -38.76
N SER A 590 23.58 -26.87 -39.11
CA SER A 590 24.84 -26.27 -39.51
C SER A 590 24.86 -24.78 -39.20
N PHE A 591 25.92 -24.33 -38.53
CA PHE A 591 26.16 -22.94 -38.15
C PHE A 591 27.66 -22.63 -38.18
N SER A 592 28.03 -21.39 -38.51
CA SER A 592 29.43 -20.97 -38.62
C SER A 592 29.94 -20.31 -37.34
N GLY A 593 30.90 -20.93 -36.65
CA GLY A 593 31.61 -20.29 -35.52
C GLY A 593 30.73 -20.00 -34.30
N ALA A 594 29.79 -20.89 -34.01
CA ALA A 594 28.87 -20.83 -32.87
C ALA A 594 29.09 -22.02 -31.93
N THR A 595 28.53 -21.93 -30.72
CA THR A 595 28.32 -23.08 -29.82
C THR A 595 26.84 -23.43 -29.76
N GLU A 596 26.51 -24.71 -29.67
CA GLU A 596 25.13 -25.20 -29.51
C GLU A 596 24.94 -25.81 -28.10
N THR A 597 23.78 -25.57 -27.50
CA THR A 597 23.33 -26.24 -26.27
C THR A 597 22.28 -27.30 -26.63
N PRO A 598 22.63 -28.61 -26.69
CA PRO A 598 21.76 -29.63 -27.30
C PRO A 598 20.38 -29.78 -26.64
N ASN A 599 20.29 -29.54 -25.33
CA ASN A 599 19.05 -29.69 -24.57
C ASN A 599 18.05 -28.53 -24.78
N THR A 600 18.50 -27.40 -25.32
CA THR A 600 17.66 -26.21 -25.57
C THR A 600 17.61 -25.82 -27.06
N GLY A 601 18.48 -26.39 -27.89
CA GLY A 601 18.67 -26.02 -29.30
C GLY A 601 19.23 -24.60 -29.48
N GLN A 602 19.67 -23.93 -28.41
CA GLN A 602 20.23 -22.58 -28.48
C GLN A 602 21.58 -22.59 -29.19
N VAL A 603 21.76 -21.65 -30.12
CA VAL A 603 23.00 -21.44 -30.88
C VAL A 603 23.52 -20.04 -30.55
N ASN A 604 24.72 -19.98 -29.98
CA ASN A 604 25.33 -18.76 -29.46
C ASN A 604 26.59 -18.41 -30.25
N TRP A 605 26.70 -17.15 -30.69
CA TRP A 605 27.92 -16.57 -31.27
C TRP A 605 28.40 -15.40 -30.40
N ASP A 606 29.61 -15.50 -29.86
CA ASP A 606 30.26 -14.39 -29.15
C ASP A 606 31.24 -13.68 -30.09
N LEU A 607 31.01 -12.39 -30.32
CA LEU A 607 31.67 -11.61 -31.35
C LEU A 607 32.28 -10.33 -30.78
N ASN A 608 33.57 -10.09 -31.08
CA ASN A 608 34.16 -8.77 -31.01
C ASN A 608 34.03 -8.09 -32.38
N LEU A 609 33.39 -6.92 -32.43
CA LEU A 609 33.16 -6.15 -33.65
C LEU A 609 33.79 -4.77 -33.54
N GLU A 610 34.83 -4.54 -34.34
CA GLU A 610 35.48 -3.23 -34.51
C GLU A 610 34.50 -2.13 -34.99
N PRO A 611 34.85 -0.85 -34.83
CA PRO A 611 34.05 0.27 -35.35
C PRO A 611 33.69 0.09 -36.83
N SER A 612 32.44 0.36 -37.18
CA SER A 612 31.88 0.18 -38.55
C SER A 612 31.89 -1.25 -39.13
N ALA A 613 32.34 -2.27 -38.38
CA ALA A 613 32.44 -3.64 -38.87
C ALA A 613 31.07 -4.34 -38.99
N GLU A 614 30.95 -5.25 -39.96
CA GLU A 614 29.81 -6.15 -40.13
C GLU A 614 30.27 -7.61 -40.07
N LYS A 615 29.55 -8.44 -39.32
CA LYS A 615 29.72 -9.90 -39.28
C LYS A 615 28.48 -10.59 -39.80
N LYS A 616 28.70 -11.57 -40.67
CA LYS A 616 27.67 -12.49 -41.18
C LYS A 616 27.86 -13.87 -40.59
N MET A 617 26.75 -14.51 -40.25
CA MET A 617 26.67 -15.87 -39.73
C MET A 617 25.54 -16.61 -40.45
N ASN A 618 25.63 -17.93 -40.54
CA ASN A 618 24.56 -18.76 -41.07
C ASN A 618 23.98 -19.68 -39.98
N LEU A 619 22.69 -19.98 -40.11
CA LEU A 619 22.02 -21.04 -39.37
C LEU A 619 21.15 -21.84 -40.33
N LYS A 620 21.40 -23.14 -40.46
CA LYS A 620 20.63 -24.05 -41.30
C LYS A 620 20.20 -25.28 -40.49
N TYR A 621 18.99 -25.75 -40.73
CA TYR A 621 18.48 -27.03 -40.24
C TYR A 621 17.41 -27.59 -41.19
N THR A 622 17.17 -28.90 -41.09
CA THR A 622 16.13 -29.62 -41.85
C THR A 622 15.23 -30.37 -40.90
N VAL A 623 13.92 -30.11 -40.98
CA VAL A 623 12.88 -30.82 -40.22
C VAL A 623 12.17 -31.81 -41.13
N LYS A 624 12.08 -33.07 -40.70
CA LYS A 624 11.39 -34.17 -41.37
C LYS A 624 10.23 -34.62 -40.50
N TYR A 625 9.02 -34.67 -41.06
CA TYR A 625 7.77 -34.88 -40.30
C TYR A 625 6.74 -35.68 -41.12
N PRO A 626 5.73 -36.32 -40.50
CA PRO A 626 4.73 -37.11 -41.21
C PRO A 626 3.91 -36.29 -42.22
N ARG A 627 3.49 -36.90 -43.34
CA ARG A 627 2.74 -36.19 -44.40
C ARG A 627 1.38 -35.65 -43.96
N ASP A 628 0.74 -36.35 -43.03
CA ASP A 628 -0.59 -36.08 -42.48
C ASP A 628 -0.60 -35.02 -41.37
N ARG A 629 0.58 -34.54 -40.94
CA ARG A 629 0.71 -33.55 -39.87
C ARG A 629 1.15 -32.18 -40.37
N TYR A 630 0.67 -31.17 -39.66
CA TYR A 630 1.11 -29.78 -39.77
C TYR A 630 2.16 -29.51 -38.68
N VAL A 631 3.21 -28.76 -39.03
CA VAL A 631 4.27 -28.35 -38.11
C VAL A 631 4.44 -26.84 -38.26
N ASN A 632 4.36 -26.10 -37.15
CA ASN A 632 4.79 -24.71 -37.14
C ASN A 632 6.33 -24.67 -37.03
N LEU A 633 6.98 -23.87 -37.87
CA LEU A 633 8.43 -23.71 -37.94
C LEU A 633 8.89 -22.26 -37.67
N GLU A 634 7.98 -21.41 -37.18
CA GLU A 634 8.23 -20.02 -36.77
C GLU A 634 7.94 -19.83 -35.27
#